data_AF-A0A9E3W2P7-F1
#
_entry.id   AF-A0A9E3W2P7-F1
#
_cell.length_a   1.000
_cell.length_b   1.000
_cell.length_c   1.000
_cell.angle_alpha   90.00
_cell.angle_beta   90.00
_cell.angle_gamma   90.00
#
_symmetry.space_group_name_H-M   'P 1'
#
loop_
_entity.id
_entity.type
_entity.pdbx_description
1 polymer ?
#
loop_
_entity_poly.entity_id
_entity_poly.type
_entity_poly.pdbx_seq_one_letter_code
_entity_poly.pdbx_strand_id
1 'polypeptide(L)'
;MNYWKQVITVTRWEFSRFFKPKNELIGIVIMLIVSSVFYFGGKLAFSDTDKKLEISVLNDIDFSLTEILKDDYQINKIPAQQKSSFLETLKKEKDGVLLETDGETFSIFAYKNSLAIKKLKSYLTEYHKQREMQRIGLSTDDLLAVLSPAPVVESFLYTDNSKNSIVLAWLF
;
A
#
# COMPACT_ATOMS: atom_id res chain seq x y z
N MET A 1 -30.47 -41.23 -49.69
CA MET A 1 -29.34 -40.86 -48.80
C MET A 1 -29.91 -40.00 -47.68
N ASN A 2 -29.73 -40.37 -46.41
CA ASN A 2 -30.49 -39.77 -45.29
C ASN A 2 -30.04 -38.32 -45.04
N TYR A 3 -30.96 -37.35 -45.25
CA TYR A 3 -30.76 -35.91 -45.05
C TYR A 3 -30.06 -35.58 -43.72
N TRP A 4 -30.49 -36.24 -42.64
CA TRP A 4 -29.90 -36.12 -41.31
C TRP A 4 -28.40 -36.45 -41.24
N LYS A 5 -27.93 -37.43 -42.02
CA LYS A 5 -26.49 -37.76 -42.08
C LYS A 5 -25.69 -36.65 -42.77
N GLN A 6 -26.28 -36.00 -43.77
CA GLN A 6 -25.63 -34.90 -44.49
C GLN A 6 -25.55 -33.65 -43.62
N VAL A 7 -26.62 -33.31 -42.90
CA VAL A 7 -26.64 -32.19 -41.96
C VAL A 7 -25.57 -32.38 -40.88
N ILE A 8 -25.54 -33.53 -40.20
CA ILE A 8 -24.53 -33.80 -39.16
C ILE A 8 -23.10 -33.73 -39.71
N THR A 9 -22.88 -34.22 -40.94
CA THR A 9 -21.54 -34.20 -41.55
C THR A 9 -21.09 -32.77 -41.84
N VAL A 10 -21.97 -31.93 -42.41
CA VAL A 10 -21.68 -30.51 -42.68
C VAL A 10 -21.46 -29.76 -41.37
N THR A 11 -22.32 -29.94 -40.38
CA THR A 11 -22.18 -29.29 -39.07
C THR A 11 -20.88 -29.68 -38.37
N ARG A 12 -20.51 -30.97 -38.39
CA ARG A 12 -19.23 -31.43 -37.82
C ARG A 12 -18.03 -30.87 -38.57
N TRP A 13 -18.13 -30.73 -39.88
CA TRP A 13 -17.09 -30.14 -40.72
C TRP A 13 -16.93 -28.65 -40.45
N GLU A 14 -18.03 -27.90 -40.39
CA GLU A 14 -18.02 -26.47 -40.03
C GLU A 14 -17.48 -26.27 -38.61
N PHE A 15 -17.94 -27.06 -37.63
CA PHE A 15 -17.44 -26.98 -36.27
C PHE A 15 -15.94 -27.29 -36.19
N SER A 16 -15.43 -28.29 -36.90
CA SER A 16 -13.99 -28.60 -36.91
C SER A 16 -13.14 -27.54 -37.63
N ARG A 17 -13.74 -26.77 -38.55
CA ARG A 17 -13.05 -25.68 -39.27
C ARG A 17 -12.87 -24.45 -38.36
N PHE A 18 -13.86 -24.14 -37.54
CA PHE A 18 -13.86 -22.92 -36.71
C PHE A 18 -13.44 -23.18 -35.26
N PHE A 19 -13.83 -24.31 -34.67
CA PHE A 19 -13.52 -24.65 -33.31
C PHE A 19 -12.16 -25.36 -33.24
N LYS A 20 -11.16 -24.65 -32.70
CA LYS A 20 -9.84 -25.22 -32.40
C LYS A 20 -9.81 -25.57 -30.91
N PRO A 21 -10.19 -26.79 -30.50
CA PRO A 21 -10.30 -27.18 -29.08
C PRO A 21 -8.99 -27.01 -28.33
N LYS A 22 -7.84 -27.09 -29.03
CA LYS A 22 -6.52 -26.82 -28.45
C LYS A 22 -6.39 -25.37 -27.96
N ASN A 23 -6.92 -24.41 -28.70
CA ASN A 23 -6.82 -22.98 -28.37
C ASN A 23 -7.74 -22.62 -27.20
N GLU A 24 -8.94 -23.19 -27.18
CA GLU A 24 -9.88 -23.03 -26.06
C GLU A 24 -9.31 -23.62 -24.76
N LEU A 25 -8.69 -24.81 -24.84
CA LEU A 25 -8.05 -25.43 -23.68
C LEU A 25 -6.89 -24.59 -23.16
N ILE A 26 -6.09 -23.97 -24.03
CA ILE A 26 -5.04 -23.02 -23.64
C ILE A 26 -5.65 -21.80 -22.96
N GLY A 27 -6.74 -21.24 -23.50
CA GLY A 27 -7.46 -20.11 -22.91
C GLY A 27 -7.97 -20.41 -21.50
N ILE A 28 -8.59 -21.58 -21.30
CA ILE A 28 -9.07 -22.04 -19.99
C ILE A 28 -7.91 -22.19 -19.01
N VAL A 29 -6.79 -22.76 -19.44
CA VAL A 29 -5.59 -22.92 -18.58
C VAL A 29 -5.02 -21.56 -18.17
N ILE A 30 -4.91 -20.61 -19.10
CA ILE A 30 -4.45 -19.25 -18.79
C ILE A 30 -5.41 -18.57 -17.81
N MET A 31 -6.73 -18.69 -18.02
CA MET A 31 -7.74 -18.13 -17.12
C MET A 31 -7.63 -18.71 -15.71
N LEU A 32 -7.37 -20.01 -15.58
CA LEU A 32 -7.14 -20.69 -14.31
C LEU A 32 -5.88 -20.19 -13.59
N ILE A 33 -4.78 -20.00 -14.33
CA ILE A 33 -3.53 -19.47 -13.77
C ILE A 33 -3.75 -18.04 -13.28
N VAL A 34 -4.33 -17.17 -14.10
CA VAL A 34 -4.62 -15.77 -13.76
C VAL A 34 -5.55 -15.70 -12.55
N SER A 35 -6.63 -16.47 -12.55
CA SER A 35 -7.57 -16.53 -11.42
C SER A 35 -6.89 -17.01 -10.14
N SER A 36 -6.00 -18.00 -10.23
CA SER A 36 -5.25 -18.49 -9.07
C SER A 36 -4.30 -17.41 -8.54
N VAL A 37 -3.55 -16.74 -9.41
CA VAL A 37 -2.65 -15.65 -9.02
C VAL A 37 -3.41 -14.51 -8.35
N PHE A 38 -4.56 -14.09 -8.89
CA PHE A 38 -5.38 -13.05 -8.27
C PHE A 38 -6.02 -13.51 -6.96
N TYR A 39 -6.52 -14.74 -6.89
CA TYR A 39 -7.14 -15.27 -5.68
C TYR A 39 -6.13 -15.41 -4.54
N PHE A 40 -4.98 -16.03 -4.79
CA PHE A 40 -3.94 -16.22 -3.77
C PHE A 40 -3.15 -14.93 -3.50
N GLY A 41 -2.84 -14.14 -4.53
CA GLY A 41 -2.16 -12.86 -4.39
C GLY A 41 -3.02 -11.82 -3.67
N GLY A 42 -4.32 -11.75 -4.00
CA GLY A 42 -5.29 -10.92 -3.30
C GLY A 42 -5.46 -11.38 -1.85
N LYS A 43 -5.64 -12.69 -1.60
CA LYS A 43 -5.76 -13.20 -0.23
C LYS A 43 -4.53 -12.87 0.62
N LEU A 44 -3.33 -12.99 0.09
CA LEU A 44 -2.11 -12.62 0.83
C LEU A 44 -1.99 -11.11 1.05
N ALA A 45 -2.39 -10.28 0.07
CA ALA A 45 -2.37 -8.83 0.22
C ALA A 45 -3.43 -8.31 1.22
N PHE A 46 -4.60 -8.94 1.28
CA PHE A 46 -5.71 -8.53 2.14
C PHE A 46 -5.72 -9.22 3.51
N SER A 47 -5.06 -10.38 3.68
CA SER A 47 -5.02 -11.14 4.94
C SER A 47 -4.50 -10.35 6.15
N ASP A 48 -3.68 -9.32 5.92
CA ASP A 48 -3.12 -8.48 7.00
C ASP A 48 -3.98 -7.24 7.31
N THR A 49 -5.13 -7.05 6.64
CA THR A 49 -5.92 -5.80 6.75
C THR A 49 -6.94 -5.81 7.89
N ASP A 50 -7.49 -6.97 8.26
CA ASP A 50 -8.62 -7.03 9.21
C ASP A 50 -8.22 -7.22 10.69
N LYS A 51 -7.00 -7.66 10.97
CA LYS A 51 -6.53 -7.74 12.37
C LYS A 51 -5.87 -6.42 12.75
N LYS A 52 -6.57 -5.60 13.53
CA LYS A 52 -5.96 -4.46 14.22
C LYS A 52 -4.73 -4.98 14.97
N LEU A 53 -3.56 -4.44 14.64
CA LEU A 53 -2.31 -4.86 15.27
C LEU A 53 -2.37 -4.49 16.76
N GLU A 54 -2.06 -5.48 17.60
CA GLU A 54 -1.98 -5.28 19.04
C GLU A 54 -0.65 -4.60 19.41
N ILE A 55 -0.74 -3.44 20.03
CA ILE A 55 0.41 -2.65 20.49
C ILE A 55 0.34 -2.56 22.00
N SER A 56 1.38 -3.09 22.65
CA SER A 56 1.61 -2.88 24.07
C SER A 56 2.38 -1.58 24.30
N VAL A 57 1.93 -0.79 25.25
CA VAL A 57 2.42 0.56 25.55
C VAL A 57 2.75 0.62 27.05
N LEU A 58 3.89 1.19 27.42
CA LEU A 58 4.23 1.40 28.83
C LEU A 58 3.30 2.46 29.46
N ASN A 59 2.95 2.29 30.74
CA ASN A 59 2.04 3.19 31.46
C ASN A 59 2.48 4.68 31.47
N ASP A 60 3.77 4.97 31.32
CA ASP A 60 4.33 6.33 31.32
C ASP A 60 4.16 7.10 30.00
N ILE A 61 3.46 6.53 29.02
CA ILE A 61 3.29 7.15 27.70
C ILE A 61 2.15 8.19 27.70
N ASP A 62 2.39 9.31 27.01
CA ASP A 62 1.46 10.42 26.82
C ASP A 62 0.06 9.91 26.41
N PHE A 63 -0.96 10.34 27.18
CA PHE A 63 -2.34 9.90 26.98
C PHE A 63 -2.86 10.25 25.57
N SER A 64 -2.48 11.42 25.05
CA SER A 64 -2.82 11.89 23.70
C SER A 64 -2.34 10.93 22.61
N LEU A 65 -1.12 10.40 22.73
CA LEU A 65 -0.57 9.42 21.80
C LEU A 65 -1.37 8.12 21.84
N THR A 66 -1.75 7.66 23.03
CA THR A 66 -2.59 6.46 23.18
C THR A 66 -4.01 6.66 22.69
N GLU A 67 -4.54 7.88 22.69
CA GLU A 67 -5.86 8.17 22.16
C GLU A 67 -5.88 8.13 20.64
N ILE A 68 -4.90 8.76 19.99
CA ILE A 68 -4.76 8.77 18.52
C ILE A 68 -4.54 7.36 17.97
N LEU A 69 -3.75 6.54 18.65
CA LEU A 69 -3.44 5.18 18.18
C LEU A 69 -4.60 4.18 18.34
N LYS A 70 -5.62 4.46 19.18
CA LYS A 70 -6.73 3.52 19.44
C LYS A 70 -7.66 3.29 18.25
N ASP A 71 -7.72 4.26 17.34
CA ASP A 71 -8.61 4.17 16.17
C ASP A 71 -8.15 3.04 15.23
N ASP A 72 -6.84 2.95 15.00
CA ASP A 72 -6.22 2.01 14.06
C ASP A 72 -5.60 0.77 14.74
N TYR A 73 -5.30 0.83 16.05
CA TYR A 73 -4.57 -0.20 16.78
C TYR A 73 -5.27 -0.64 18.07
N GLN A 74 -5.05 -1.89 18.47
CA GLN A 74 -5.50 -2.38 19.78
C GLN A 74 -4.41 -2.09 20.82
N ILE A 75 -4.66 -1.14 21.72
CA ILE A 75 -3.66 -0.72 22.71
C ILE A 75 -3.85 -1.47 24.03
N ASN A 76 -2.79 -2.16 24.46
CA ASN A 76 -2.68 -2.75 25.77
C ASN A 76 -1.65 -1.99 26.60
N LYS A 77 -2.01 -1.60 27.83
CA LYS A 77 -1.09 -0.89 28.72
C LYS A 77 -0.41 -1.88 29.65
N ILE A 78 0.92 -1.83 29.72
CA ILE A 78 1.70 -2.67 30.62
C ILE A 78 2.53 -1.82 31.60
N PRO A 79 2.68 -2.25 32.86
CA PRO A 79 3.57 -1.60 33.82
C PRO A 79 5.05 -1.70 33.38
N ALA A 80 5.85 -0.68 33.66
CA ALA A 80 7.28 -0.65 33.32
C ALA A 80 8.06 -1.86 33.90
N GLN A 81 7.65 -2.36 35.08
CA GLN A 81 8.24 -3.52 35.74
C GLN A 81 8.05 -4.82 34.93
N GLN A 82 7.05 -4.88 34.04
CA GLN A 82 6.75 -6.05 33.22
C GLN A 82 7.45 -6.03 31.86
N LYS A 83 8.20 -4.95 31.53
CA LYS A 83 8.93 -4.80 30.25
C LYS A 83 9.80 -6.01 29.93
N SER A 84 10.64 -6.44 30.88
CA SER A 84 11.56 -7.56 30.68
C SER A 84 10.83 -8.87 30.43
N SER A 85 9.73 -9.10 31.14
CA SER A 85 8.89 -10.28 30.93
C SER A 85 8.22 -10.25 29.54
N PHE A 86 7.74 -9.08 29.12
CA PHE A 86 7.11 -8.91 27.81
C PHE A 86 8.10 -9.16 26.67
N LEU A 87 9.33 -8.65 26.77
CA LEU A 87 10.37 -8.89 25.75
C LEU A 87 10.75 -10.37 25.62
N GLU A 88 10.74 -11.12 26.73
CA GLU A 88 10.96 -12.57 26.70
C GLU A 88 9.78 -13.32 26.07
N THR A 89 8.54 -12.90 26.36
CA THR A 89 7.34 -13.43 25.69
C THR A 89 7.36 -13.12 24.19
N LEU A 90 7.70 -11.90 23.80
CA LEU A 90 7.81 -11.46 22.41
C LEU A 90 8.79 -12.33 21.59
N LYS A 91 9.91 -12.74 22.21
CA LYS A 91 10.87 -13.66 21.57
C LYS A 91 10.30 -15.07 21.39
N LYS A 92 9.50 -15.56 22.34
CA LYS A 92 8.92 -16.92 22.34
C LYS A 92 7.72 -17.03 21.41
N GLU A 93 6.77 -16.11 21.53
CA GLU A 93 5.51 -16.10 20.80
C GLU A 93 5.63 -15.47 19.41
N LYS A 94 6.69 -14.68 19.18
CA LYS A 94 7.00 -14.03 17.89
C LYS A 94 5.89 -13.10 17.39
N ASP A 95 5.06 -12.63 18.31
CA ASP A 95 3.91 -11.78 18.05
C ASP A 95 3.81 -10.66 19.08
N GLY A 96 3.27 -9.53 18.66
CA GLY A 96 3.15 -8.31 19.47
C GLY A 96 4.20 -7.24 19.16
N VAL A 97 3.91 -6.02 19.64
CA VAL A 97 4.74 -4.83 19.49
C VAL A 97 4.75 -4.08 20.80
N LEU A 98 5.94 -3.73 21.29
CA LEU A 98 6.10 -2.84 22.44
C LEU A 98 6.53 -1.46 21.96
N LEU A 99 5.77 -0.45 22.35
CA LEU A 99 6.13 0.95 22.19
C LEU A 99 6.60 1.52 23.54
N GLU A 100 7.79 2.08 23.55
CA GLU A 100 8.39 2.81 24.65
C GLU A 100 8.64 4.25 24.20
N THR A 101 8.35 5.21 25.07
CA THR A 101 8.63 6.63 24.84
C THR A 101 9.57 7.11 25.94
N ASP A 102 10.70 7.67 25.54
CA ASP A 102 11.65 8.33 26.42
C ASP A 102 11.77 9.80 25.99
N GLY A 103 10.96 10.66 26.61
CA GLY A 103 10.83 12.07 26.24
C GLY A 103 10.33 12.27 24.80
N GLU A 104 11.25 12.58 23.90
CA GLU A 104 11.00 12.84 22.46
C GLU A 104 11.32 11.62 21.57
N THR A 105 11.94 10.58 22.13
CA THR A 105 12.36 9.39 21.37
C THR A 105 11.36 8.25 21.52
N PHE A 106 10.95 7.67 20.40
CA PHE A 106 10.11 6.46 20.37
C PHE A 106 10.95 5.22 20.07
N SER A 107 10.91 4.25 20.98
CA SER A 107 11.53 2.93 20.81
C SER A 107 10.46 1.89 20.52
N ILE A 108 10.56 1.23 19.36
CA ILE A 108 9.66 0.16 18.96
C ILE A 108 10.40 -1.18 19.05
N PHE A 109 9.89 -2.10 19.87
CA PHE A 109 10.36 -3.47 19.92
C PHE A 109 9.31 -4.38 19.27
N ALA A 110 9.70 -5.03 18.18
CA ALA A 110 8.85 -5.98 17.46
C ALA A 110 9.70 -7.16 16.98
N TYR A 111 9.08 -8.33 16.84
CA TYR A 111 9.79 -9.53 16.38
C TYR A 111 10.22 -9.45 14.90
N LYS A 112 9.39 -8.84 14.03
CA LYS A 112 9.66 -8.71 12.59
C LYS A 112 9.35 -7.30 12.07
N ASN A 113 10.08 -6.87 11.05
CA ASN A 113 9.78 -5.64 10.32
C ASN A 113 8.62 -5.88 9.33
N SER A 114 7.38 -5.67 9.79
CA SER A 114 6.18 -5.82 8.98
C SER A 114 5.73 -4.51 8.33
N LEU A 115 4.83 -4.59 7.34
CA LEU A 115 4.16 -3.41 6.78
C LEU A 115 3.42 -2.61 7.86
N ALA A 116 2.83 -3.29 8.85
CA ALA A 116 2.16 -2.64 9.97
C ALA A 116 3.13 -1.83 10.85
N ILE A 117 4.36 -2.32 11.07
CA ILE A 117 5.43 -1.55 11.74
C ILE A 117 5.85 -0.34 10.91
N LYS A 118 5.95 -0.47 9.59
CA LYS A 118 6.26 0.67 8.70
C LYS A 118 5.17 1.74 8.80
N LYS A 119 3.89 1.34 8.78
CA LYS A 119 2.76 2.26 9.00
C LYS A 119 2.86 2.95 10.37
N LEU A 120 3.08 2.17 11.45
CA LEU A 120 3.24 2.70 12.80
C LEU A 120 4.36 3.75 12.89
N LYS A 121 5.51 3.49 12.27
CA LYS A 121 6.62 4.45 12.19
C LYS A 121 6.22 5.75 11.49
N SER A 122 5.45 5.66 10.41
CA SER A 122 4.92 6.83 9.71
C SER A 122 4.00 7.66 10.63
N TYR A 123 3.10 7.00 11.36
CA TYR A 123 2.22 7.66 12.32
C TYR A 123 3.00 8.37 13.45
N LEU A 124 3.98 7.69 14.06
CA LEU A 124 4.80 8.29 15.11
C LEU A 124 5.63 9.48 14.61
N THR A 125 6.13 9.39 13.36
CA THR A 125 6.87 10.49 12.74
C THR A 125 5.97 11.70 12.55
N GLU A 126 4.73 11.49 12.11
CA GLU A 126 3.78 12.58 11.91
C GLU A 126 3.35 13.21 13.23
N TYR A 127 3.09 12.38 14.26
CA TYR A 127 2.82 12.85 15.61
C TYR A 127 3.98 13.70 16.17
N HIS A 128 5.23 13.24 16.00
CA HIS A 128 6.40 14.00 16.42
C HIS A 128 6.49 15.36 15.72
N LYS A 129 6.28 15.42 14.40
CA LYS A 129 6.24 16.69 13.66
C LYS A 129 5.19 17.63 14.22
N GLN A 130 3.97 17.14 14.45
CA GLN A 130 2.89 17.96 15.00
C GLN A 130 3.23 18.51 16.39
N ARG A 131 3.84 17.68 17.26
CA ARG A 131 4.28 18.13 18.59
C ARG A 131 5.36 19.19 18.50
N GLU A 132 6.35 18.99 17.63
CA GLU A 132 7.41 19.98 17.41
C GLU A 132 6.87 21.28 16.83
N MET A 133 5.89 21.23 15.92
CA MET A 133 5.20 22.40 15.38
C MET A 133 4.47 23.20 16.47
N GLN A 134 3.78 22.50 17.38
CA GLN A 134 3.14 23.13 18.53
C GLN A 134 4.17 23.76 19.47
N ARG A 135 5.32 23.07 19.70
CA ARG A 135 6.40 23.56 20.57
C ARG A 135 7.01 24.86 20.07
N ILE A 136 7.20 24.99 18.75
CA ILE A 136 7.73 26.20 18.11
C ILE A 136 6.66 27.26 17.83
N GLY A 137 5.39 26.98 18.17
CA GLY A 137 4.28 27.91 18.00
C GLY A 137 3.86 28.15 16.55
N LEU A 138 4.26 27.27 15.62
CA LEU A 138 3.83 27.35 14.23
C LEU A 138 2.48 26.67 14.07
N SER A 139 1.51 27.37 13.48
CA SER A 139 0.29 26.71 13.04
C SER A 139 0.59 25.83 11.81
N THR A 140 -0.25 24.83 11.58
CA THR A 140 -0.15 23.95 10.40
C THR A 140 -0.21 24.75 9.10
N ASP A 141 -0.98 25.84 9.10
CA ASP A 141 -1.14 26.73 7.96
C ASP A 141 0.12 27.55 7.69
N ASP A 142 0.85 27.97 8.74
CA ASP A 142 2.12 28.70 8.60
C ASP A 142 3.22 27.83 7.99
N LEU A 143 3.29 26.54 8.36
CA LEU A 143 4.26 25.63 7.78
C LEU A 143 3.95 25.34 6.31
N LEU A 144 2.66 25.16 5.96
CA LEU A 144 2.25 25.00 4.57
C LEU A 144 2.56 26.24 3.74
N ALA A 145 2.41 27.44 4.30
CA ALA A 145 2.84 28.68 3.65
C ALA A 145 4.36 28.72 3.43
N VAL A 146 5.17 28.28 4.41
CA VAL A 146 6.65 28.23 4.27
C VAL A 146 7.11 27.16 3.27
N LEU A 147 6.44 26.00 3.26
CA LEU A 147 6.76 24.89 2.35
C LEU A 147 6.14 25.07 0.96
N SER A 148 5.20 26.01 0.80
CA SER A 148 4.59 26.28 -0.50
C SER A 148 5.65 26.86 -1.43
N PRO A 149 5.82 26.29 -2.65
CA PRO A 149 6.79 26.80 -3.60
C PRO A 149 6.44 28.24 -3.95
N ALA A 150 7.46 29.11 -4.00
CA ALA A 150 7.26 30.51 -4.36
C ALA A 150 6.54 30.60 -5.72
N PRO A 151 5.51 31.46 -5.88
CA PRO A 151 4.87 31.65 -7.16
C PRO A 151 5.87 32.30 -8.12
N VAL A 152 6.49 31.48 -8.97
CA VAL A 152 7.41 31.95 -10.01
C VAL A 152 6.57 32.43 -11.18
N VAL A 153 6.52 33.75 -11.36
CA VAL A 153 5.96 34.35 -12.58
C VAL A 153 7.07 34.40 -13.62
N GLU A 154 7.11 33.39 -14.48
CA GLU A 154 8.06 33.33 -15.59
C GLU A 154 7.57 34.25 -16.72
N SER A 155 8.36 35.29 -17.02
CA SER A 155 8.16 36.12 -18.20
C SER A 155 9.29 35.87 -19.18
N PHE A 156 8.97 35.27 -20.32
CA PHE A 156 9.93 34.96 -21.37
C PHE A 156 10.00 36.14 -22.35
N LEU A 157 11.18 36.77 -22.45
CA LEU A 157 11.43 37.85 -23.42
C LEU A 157 11.49 37.37 -24.87
N TYR A 158 11.59 36.04 -25.07
CA TYR A 158 11.60 35.42 -26.38
C TYR A 158 10.85 34.08 -26.32
N THR A 159 9.76 33.96 -27.07
CA THR A 159 9.09 32.68 -27.30
C THR A 159 9.74 32.04 -28.52
N ASP A 160 10.42 30.92 -28.33
CA ASP A 160 10.99 30.16 -29.44
C ASP A 160 9.84 29.61 -30.31
N ASN A 161 9.64 30.22 -31.48
CA ASN A 161 8.53 29.93 -32.38
C ASN A 161 8.86 28.72 -33.27
N SER A 162 9.27 27.61 -32.64
CA SER A 162 9.70 26.38 -33.33
C SER A 162 8.56 25.59 -33.98
N LYS A 163 7.31 26.07 -33.89
CA LYS A 163 6.13 25.42 -34.49
C LYS A 163 5.87 25.76 -35.96
N ASN A 164 6.72 26.54 -36.62
CA ASN A 164 6.52 26.96 -38.01
C ASN A 164 7.60 26.45 -39.00
N SER A 165 8.18 25.26 -38.76
CA SER A 165 8.98 24.58 -39.76
C SER A 165 8.08 23.94 -40.83
N ILE A 166 7.88 24.66 -41.93
CA ILE A 166 7.30 24.09 -43.16
C ILE A 166 8.34 23.14 -43.75
N VAL A 167 8.10 21.84 -43.66
CA VAL A 167 8.90 20.84 -44.37
C VAL A 167 8.47 20.85 -45.83
N LEU A 168 9.25 21.52 -46.69
CA LEU A 168 9.18 21.35 -48.14
C LEU A 168 9.80 20.00 -48.51
N ALA A 169 8.98 18.98 -48.65
CA ALA A 169 9.40 17.73 -49.28
C ALA A 169 9.45 17.95 -50.80
N TRP A 170 10.67 17.93 -51.36
CA TRP A 170 10.92 17.92 -52.80
C TRP A 170 11.08 16.45 -53.22
N LEU A 171 10.14 15.94 -54.02
CA LEU A 171 10.23 14.61 -54.62
C LEU A 171 10.90 14.72 -55.99
N PHE A 172 12.06 14.06 -56.15
CA PHE A 172 12.64 13.64 -57.42
C PHE A 172 12.63 12.11 -57.47
#